data_AF-A0A0V0GVH7-F1
#
_entry.id   AF-A0A0V0GVH7-F1
#
_cell.length_a   1.000
_cell.length_b   1.000
_cell.length_c   1.000
_cell.angle_alpha   90.00
_cell.angle_beta   90.00
_cell.angle_gamma   90.00
#
_symmetry.space_group_name_H-M   'P 1'
#
loop_
_entity.id
_entity.type
_entity.pdbx_description
1 polymer ?
#
loop_
_entity_poly.entity_id
_entity_poly.type
_entity_poly.pdbx_seq_one_letter_code
_entity_poly.pdbx_strand_id
1 'polypeptide(L)'
;MLSEGSVGDKISYVNIFGLCARLKDLKLGQQVHCRMLKSGLQLDVFLSSAVMDMYGKCGEILGARYIFHSYPDHNVVSWTTILAANFQNECFEEALKMFLQMELQNVVPNEYTFAVLLHSCAGLSALGCGKTLHARVEKTGHGTFVVVGNALINMYVRSGHIEAARALFSNMICR
;
A
#
# COMPACT_ATOMS: atom_id res chain seq x y z
N MET A 1 -7.59 13.61 -34.06
CA MET A 1 -6.73 14.39 -33.15
C MET A 1 -7.29 14.20 -31.76
N LEU A 2 -6.68 13.31 -30.97
CA LEU A 2 -7.09 13.07 -29.59
C LEU A 2 -6.63 14.27 -28.78
N SER A 3 -7.56 15.03 -28.22
CA SER A 3 -7.25 16.11 -27.29
C SER A 3 -6.52 15.51 -26.10
N GLU A 4 -5.30 15.96 -25.83
CA GLU A 4 -4.63 15.70 -24.56
C GLU A 4 -5.61 16.10 -23.44
N GLY A 5 -6.02 15.11 -22.63
CA GLY A 5 -6.88 15.37 -21.48
C GLY A 5 -6.24 16.43 -20.60
N SER A 6 -7.00 17.46 -20.25
CA SER A 6 -6.48 18.58 -19.47
C SER A 6 -6.05 18.09 -18.08
N VAL A 7 -5.16 18.84 -17.41
CA VAL A 7 -4.79 18.56 -16.01
C VAL A 7 -6.04 18.48 -15.11
N GLY A 8 -7.09 19.23 -15.43
CA GLY A 8 -8.37 19.20 -14.72
C GLY A 8 -9.09 17.85 -14.83
N ASP A 9 -8.94 17.15 -15.94
CA ASP A 9 -9.56 15.84 -16.15
C ASP A 9 -8.90 14.78 -15.26
N LYS A 10 -7.56 14.83 -15.10
CA LYS A 10 -6.81 13.90 -14.23
C LYS A 10 -7.27 14.01 -12.78
N ILE A 11 -7.34 15.24 -12.25
CA ILE A 11 -7.78 15.50 -10.87
C ILE A 11 -9.22 15.01 -10.66
N SER A 12 -10.09 15.25 -11.65
CA SER A 12 -11.48 14.78 -11.61
C SER A 12 -11.57 13.27 -11.48
N TYR A 13 -10.82 12.52 -12.29
CA TYR A 13 -10.79 11.06 -12.22
C TYR A 13 -10.26 10.56 -10.86
N VAL A 14 -9.16 11.12 -10.35
CA VAL A 14 -8.63 10.71 -9.04
C VAL A 14 -9.65 10.93 -7.92
N ASN A 15 -10.35 12.06 -7.92
CA ASN A 15 -11.40 12.32 -6.94
C ASN A 15 -12.55 11.33 -7.05
N ILE A 16 -13.01 11.02 -8.28
CA ILE A 16 -14.08 10.05 -8.51
C ILE A 16 -13.64 8.65 -8.07
N PHE A 17 -12.41 8.22 -8.36
CA PHE A 17 -11.88 6.94 -7.88
C PHE A 17 -11.83 6.90 -6.35
N GLY A 18 -11.38 7.99 -5.71
CA GLY A 18 -11.39 8.10 -4.24
C GLY A 18 -12.80 7.98 -3.65
N LEU A 19 -13.83 8.55 -4.30
CA LEU A 19 -15.23 8.38 -3.91
C LEU A 19 -15.69 6.93 -4.08
N CYS A 20 -15.40 6.29 -5.21
CA CYS A 20 -15.75 4.88 -5.45
C CYS A 20 -15.11 3.97 -4.40
N ALA A 21 -13.83 4.20 -4.08
CA ALA A 21 -13.07 3.45 -3.09
C ALA A 21 -13.68 3.58 -1.68
N ARG A 22 -14.11 4.79 -1.31
CA ARG A 22 -14.74 5.06 -0.01
C ARG A 22 -16.14 4.46 0.09
N LEU A 23 -16.90 4.50 -1.00
CA LEU A 23 -18.26 3.95 -1.08
C LEU A 23 -18.28 2.43 -1.34
N LYS A 24 -17.12 1.83 -1.61
CA LYS A 24 -16.98 0.42 -2.04
C LYS A 24 -17.81 0.10 -3.30
N ASP A 25 -18.01 1.09 -4.17
CA ASP A 25 -18.78 0.93 -5.41
C ASP A 25 -17.85 0.52 -6.55
N LEU A 26 -17.57 -0.79 -6.63
CA LEU A 26 -16.72 -1.38 -7.66
C LEU A 26 -17.30 -1.14 -9.07
N LYS A 27 -18.63 -1.19 -9.22
CA LYS A 27 -19.30 -1.05 -10.52
C LYS A 27 -19.11 0.34 -11.08
N LEU A 28 -19.31 1.38 -10.27
CA LEU A 28 -19.05 2.75 -10.67
C LEU A 28 -17.56 2.95 -10.97
N GLY A 29 -16.68 2.43 -10.10
CA GLY A 29 -15.23 2.49 -10.30
C GLY A 29 -14.78 1.91 -11.65
N GLN A 30 -15.30 0.73 -12.02
CA GLN A 30 -15.05 0.11 -13.33
C GLN A 30 -15.57 0.96 -14.49
N GLN A 31 -16.78 1.53 -14.38
CA GLN A 31 -17.32 2.41 -15.43
C GLN A 31 -16.46 3.66 -15.63
N VAL A 32 -16.01 4.28 -14.54
CA VAL A 32 -15.14 5.46 -14.55
C VAL A 32 -13.78 5.10 -15.15
N HIS A 33 -13.21 3.96 -14.76
CA HIS A 33 -11.97 3.44 -15.33
C HIS A 33 -12.08 3.21 -16.84
N CYS A 34 -13.16 2.58 -17.31
CA CYS A 34 -13.40 2.41 -18.75
C CYS A 34 -13.56 3.77 -19.48
N ARG A 35 -14.22 4.75 -18.87
CA ARG A 35 -14.37 6.10 -19.46
C ARG A 35 -13.03 6.82 -19.57
N MET A 36 -12.20 6.72 -18.54
CA MET A 36 -10.85 7.30 -18.52
C MET A 36 -9.96 6.70 -19.63
N LEU A 37 -10.00 5.38 -19.82
CA LEU A 37 -9.27 4.73 -20.92
C LEU A 37 -9.79 5.20 -22.29
N LYS A 38 -11.11 5.35 -22.45
CA LYS A 38 -11.72 5.84 -23.70
C LYS A 38 -11.46 7.32 -23.98
N SER A 39 -11.18 8.14 -22.98
CA SER A 39 -10.84 9.55 -23.17
C SER A 39 -9.40 9.75 -23.69
N GLY A 40 -8.64 8.68 -23.91
CA GLY A 40 -7.25 8.76 -24.36
C GLY A 40 -6.29 9.26 -23.29
N LEU A 41 -6.73 9.31 -22.03
CA LEU A 41 -5.90 9.73 -20.91
C LEU A 41 -4.91 8.61 -20.60
N GLN A 42 -3.62 8.88 -20.73
CA GLN A 42 -2.60 7.92 -20.33
C GLN A 42 -2.54 7.82 -18.80
N LEU A 43 -2.49 6.58 -18.32
CA LEU A 43 -2.24 6.29 -16.91
C LEU A 43 -0.78 6.63 -16.60
N ASP A 44 -0.57 7.77 -15.93
CA ASP A 44 0.67 8.06 -15.24
C ASP A 44 0.66 7.42 -13.84
N VAL A 45 1.77 7.54 -13.11
CA VAL A 45 1.94 6.95 -11.78
C VAL A 45 0.88 7.42 -10.78
N PHE A 46 0.38 8.65 -10.94
CA PHE A 46 -0.62 9.22 -10.04
C PHE A 46 -2.00 8.61 -10.29
N LEU A 47 -2.44 8.59 -11.55
CA LEU A 47 -3.73 7.98 -11.92
C LEU A 47 -3.73 6.47 -11.70
N SER A 48 -2.63 5.78 -12.03
CA SER A 48 -2.53 4.33 -11.84
C SER A 48 -2.64 3.98 -10.36
N SER A 49 -2.00 4.76 -9.47
CA SER A 49 -2.14 4.62 -8.02
C SER A 49 -3.59 4.84 -7.56
N ALA A 50 -4.29 5.85 -8.08
CA ALA A 50 -5.70 6.08 -7.72
C ALA A 50 -6.62 4.94 -8.17
N VAL A 51 -6.41 4.39 -9.37
CA VAL A 51 -7.15 3.24 -9.89
C VAL A 51 -6.86 1.99 -9.05
N MET A 52 -5.59 1.72 -8.74
CA MET A 52 -5.18 0.58 -7.89
C MET A 52 -5.78 0.66 -6.50
N ASP A 53 -5.74 1.83 -5.85
CA ASP A 53 -6.34 2.05 -4.53
C ASP A 53 -7.85 1.79 -4.56
N MET A 54 -8.54 2.25 -5.62
CA MET A 54 -9.97 2.01 -5.81
C MET A 54 -10.27 0.50 -5.93
N TYR A 55 -9.60 -0.22 -6.84
CA TYR A 55 -9.82 -1.66 -6.99
C TYR A 55 -9.50 -2.41 -5.69
N GLY A 56 -8.37 -2.10 -5.05
CA GLY A 56 -7.95 -2.71 -3.79
C GLY A 56 -8.96 -2.49 -2.67
N LYS A 57 -9.42 -1.25 -2.45
CA LYS A 57 -10.44 -0.96 -1.43
C LYS A 57 -11.78 -1.62 -1.77
N CYS A 58 -12.13 -1.78 -3.04
CA CYS A 58 -13.37 -2.45 -3.45
C CYS A 58 -13.32 -3.99 -3.36
N GLY A 59 -12.23 -4.58 -2.86
CA GLY A 59 -12.11 -6.03 -2.74
C GLY A 59 -11.56 -6.73 -3.99
N GLU A 60 -11.27 -5.98 -5.05
CA GLU A 60 -10.90 -6.54 -6.35
C GLU A 60 -9.38 -6.48 -6.56
N ILE A 61 -8.67 -7.25 -5.73
CA ILE A 61 -7.20 -7.23 -5.68
C ILE A 61 -6.55 -7.65 -7.01
N LEU A 62 -7.18 -8.56 -7.76
CA LEU A 62 -6.66 -8.99 -9.07
C LEU A 62 -6.64 -7.82 -10.06
N GLY A 63 -7.67 -6.98 -10.05
CA GLY A 63 -7.73 -5.75 -10.84
C GLY A 63 -6.62 -4.77 -10.46
N ALA A 64 -6.40 -4.54 -9.15
CA ALA A 64 -5.32 -3.67 -8.68
C ALA A 64 -3.93 -4.19 -9.12
N ARG A 65 -3.68 -5.50 -8.99
CA ARG A 65 -2.43 -6.13 -9.44
C ARG A 65 -2.27 -6.06 -10.94
N TYR A 66 -3.33 -6.26 -11.72
CA TYR A 66 -3.28 -6.12 -13.17
C TYR A 66 -2.81 -4.71 -13.57
N ILE A 67 -3.35 -3.67 -12.94
CA ILE A 67 -2.93 -2.30 -13.21
C ILE A 67 -1.48 -2.09 -12.82
N PHE A 68 -1.04 -2.57 -11.66
CA PHE A 68 0.36 -2.50 -11.26
C PHE A 68 1.28 -3.08 -12.35
N HIS A 69 1.07 -4.34 -12.75
CA HIS A 69 1.96 -5.00 -13.73
C HIS A 69 1.82 -4.46 -15.17
N SER A 70 0.76 -3.73 -15.48
CA SER A 70 0.53 -3.17 -16.82
C SER A 70 1.36 -1.91 -17.10
N TYR A 71 1.91 -1.26 -16.08
CA TYR A 71 2.66 -0.01 -16.21
C TYR A 71 4.05 -0.18 -15.60
N PRO A 72 5.15 -0.03 -16.38
CA PRO A 72 6.50 -0.35 -15.89
C PRO A 72 7.07 0.72 -14.94
N ASP A 73 6.57 1.96 -15.03
CA ASP A 73 7.09 3.07 -14.24
C ASP A 73 6.39 3.13 -12.88
N HIS A 74 7.11 2.76 -11.83
CA HIS A 74 6.64 2.77 -10.46
C HIS A 74 7.52 3.63 -9.58
N ASN A 75 6.88 4.40 -8.69
CA ASN A 75 7.56 5.11 -7.62
C ASN A 75 7.13 4.54 -6.26
N VAL A 76 7.65 5.11 -5.17
CA VAL A 76 7.30 4.70 -3.81
C VAL A 76 5.79 4.73 -3.55
N VAL A 77 5.03 5.64 -4.18
CA VAL A 77 3.57 5.75 -4.01
C VAL A 77 2.85 4.58 -4.67
N SER A 78 3.18 4.21 -5.91
CA SER A 78 2.54 3.08 -6.57
C SER A 78 2.87 1.75 -5.88
N TRP A 79 4.12 1.58 -5.42
CA TRP A 79 4.55 0.42 -4.62
C TRP A 79 3.81 0.33 -3.28
N THR A 80 3.75 1.42 -2.52
CA THR A 80 3.00 1.44 -1.25
C THR A 80 1.51 1.21 -1.44
N THR A 81 0.94 1.70 -2.55
CA THR A 81 -0.46 1.47 -2.89
C THR A 81 -0.77 0.00 -3.13
N ILE A 82 0.02 -0.69 -3.97
CA ILE A 82 -0.24 -2.12 -4.23
C ILE A 82 0.03 -2.99 -2.99
N LEU A 83 1.02 -2.63 -2.17
CA LEU A 83 1.27 -3.28 -0.88
C LEU A 83 0.07 -3.15 0.06
N ALA A 84 -0.44 -1.93 0.23
CA ALA A 84 -1.61 -1.66 1.06
C ALA A 84 -2.85 -2.39 0.53
N ALA A 85 -3.05 -2.44 -0.79
CA ALA A 85 -4.14 -3.19 -1.40
C ALA A 85 -4.08 -4.69 -1.09
N ASN A 86 -2.90 -5.32 -1.20
CA ASN A 86 -2.73 -6.73 -0.83
C ASN A 86 -3.01 -6.95 0.66
N PHE A 87 -2.49 -6.09 1.54
CA PHE A 87 -2.73 -6.18 2.98
C PHE A 87 -4.21 -6.05 3.35
N GLN A 88 -4.93 -5.09 2.79
CA GLN A 88 -6.35 -4.86 3.04
C GLN A 88 -7.24 -6.01 2.54
N ASN A 89 -6.76 -6.78 1.56
CA ASN A 89 -7.40 -7.97 1.03
C ASN A 89 -6.83 -9.28 1.62
N GLU A 90 -6.17 -9.18 2.77
CA GLU A 90 -5.60 -10.32 3.52
C GLU A 90 -4.58 -11.17 2.73
N CYS A 91 -4.05 -10.65 1.63
CA CYS A 91 -3.03 -11.26 0.79
C CYS A 91 -1.63 -10.99 1.34
N PHE A 92 -1.39 -11.33 2.62
CA PHE A 92 -0.20 -10.93 3.36
C PHE A 92 1.12 -11.45 2.75
N GLU A 93 1.14 -12.71 2.30
CA GLU A 93 2.33 -13.28 1.65
C GLU A 93 2.67 -12.53 0.36
N GLU A 94 1.65 -12.11 -0.39
CA GLU A 94 1.84 -11.39 -1.63
C GLU A 94 2.35 -9.97 -1.38
N ALA A 95 1.89 -9.31 -0.30
CA ALA A 95 2.47 -8.05 0.13
C ALA A 95 3.97 -8.19 0.43
N LEU A 96 4.39 -9.25 1.13
CA LEU A 96 5.81 -9.51 1.37
C LEU A 96 6.59 -9.76 0.07
N LYS A 97 6.04 -10.50 -0.89
CA LYS A 97 6.68 -10.71 -2.21
C LYS A 97 6.83 -9.41 -3.01
N MET A 98 5.79 -8.57 -3.02
CA MET A 98 5.83 -7.25 -3.67
C MET A 98 6.90 -6.36 -3.04
N PHE A 99 7.11 -6.42 -1.73
CA PHE A 99 8.19 -5.68 -1.07
C PHE A 99 9.58 -6.14 -1.51
N LEU A 100 9.79 -7.45 -1.67
CA LEU A 100 11.07 -7.94 -2.21
C LEU A 100 11.30 -7.42 -3.63
N GLN A 101 10.27 -7.36 -4.46
CA GLN A 101 10.37 -6.77 -5.80
C GLN A 101 10.67 -5.26 -5.77
N MET A 102 10.04 -4.52 -4.84
CA MET A 102 10.33 -3.11 -4.60
C MET A 102 11.81 -2.87 -4.29
N GLU A 103 12.39 -3.70 -3.40
CA GLU A 103 13.81 -3.62 -3.06
C GLU A 103 14.72 -4.01 -4.24
N LEU A 104 14.36 -5.03 -5.03
CA LEU A 104 15.11 -5.42 -6.22
C LEU A 104 15.14 -4.32 -7.29
N GLN A 105 14.11 -3.47 -7.34
CA GLN A 105 14.06 -2.30 -8.20
C GLN A 105 14.72 -1.05 -7.58
N ASN A 106 15.40 -1.20 -6.44
CA ASN A 106 16.06 -0.12 -5.70
C ASN A 106 15.10 1.02 -5.29
N VAL A 107 13.81 0.73 -5.13
CA VAL A 107 12.84 1.70 -4.63
C VAL A 107 12.88 1.69 -3.11
N VAL A 108 13.19 2.84 -2.51
CA VAL A 108 13.36 2.97 -1.05
C VAL A 108 12.00 2.88 -0.34
N PRO A 109 11.83 1.95 0.62
CA PRO A 109 10.64 1.85 1.46
C PRO A 109 10.43 3.10 2.32
N ASN A 110 9.18 3.49 2.54
CA ASN A 110 8.82 4.54 3.49
C ASN A 110 8.16 3.95 4.75
N GLU A 111 7.78 4.80 5.71
CA GLU A 111 7.14 4.42 6.96
C GLU A 111 5.83 3.64 6.74
N TYR A 112 5.07 3.97 5.69
CA TYR A 112 3.85 3.25 5.33
C TYR A 112 4.15 1.85 4.77
N THR A 113 5.21 1.71 3.97
CA THR A 113 5.71 0.40 3.53
C THR A 113 5.96 -0.50 4.73
N PHE A 114 6.75 -0.03 5.72
CA PHE A 114 7.08 -0.84 6.89
C PHE A 114 5.86 -1.17 7.73
N ALA A 115 4.94 -0.22 7.93
CA ALA A 115 3.71 -0.47 8.68
C ALA A 115 2.88 -1.60 8.03
N VAL A 116 2.67 -1.54 6.71
CA VAL A 116 1.93 -2.57 5.96
C VAL A 116 2.60 -3.95 6.11
N LEU A 117 3.93 -4.01 6.00
CA LEU A 117 4.65 -5.29 6.10
C LEU A 117 4.60 -5.88 7.52
N LEU A 118 4.77 -5.05 8.54
CA LEU A 118 4.66 -5.47 9.93
C LEU A 118 3.25 -5.97 10.27
N HIS A 119 2.21 -5.27 9.81
CA HIS A 119 0.84 -5.77 9.94
C HIS A 119 0.61 -7.07 9.15
N SER A 120 1.25 -7.23 8.00
CA SER A 120 1.17 -8.47 7.21
C SER A 120 1.84 -9.64 7.94
N CYS A 121 3.00 -9.43 8.58
CA CYS A 121 3.61 -10.41 9.48
C CYS A 121 2.71 -10.74 10.67
N ALA A 122 2.03 -9.74 11.23
CA ALA A 122 1.07 -9.93 12.31
C ALA A 122 -0.13 -10.79 11.88
N GLY A 123 -0.63 -10.60 10.66
CA GLY A 123 -1.69 -11.40 10.04
C GLY A 123 -1.28 -12.86 9.86
N LEU A 124 -0.02 -13.09 9.46
CA LEU A 124 0.55 -14.44 9.29
C LEU A 124 1.09 -15.07 10.58
N SER A 125 1.08 -14.35 11.71
CA SER A 125 1.80 -14.73 12.94
C SER A 125 3.28 -15.05 12.71
N ALA A 126 3.90 -14.42 11.69
CA ALA A 126 5.24 -14.72 11.21
C ALA A 126 6.31 -13.93 11.98
N LEU A 127 6.58 -14.33 13.22
CA LEU A 127 7.52 -13.63 14.12
C LEU A 127 8.92 -13.45 13.52
N GLY A 128 9.46 -14.47 12.84
CA GLY A 128 10.79 -14.41 12.24
C GLY A 128 10.92 -13.26 11.25
N CYS A 129 9.96 -13.16 10.33
CA CYS A 129 9.88 -12.07 9.35
C CYS A 129 9.67 -10.72 10.05
N GLY A 130 8.77 -10.67 11.05
CA GLY A 130 8.52 -9.46 11.84
C GLY A 130 9.78 -8.93 12.57
N LYS A 131 10.61 -9.81 13.13
CA LYS A 131 11.89 -9.44 13.74
C LYS A 131 12.90 -8.89 12.73
N THR A 132 12.99 -9.51 11.54
CA THR A 132 13.85 -9.00 10.46
C THR A 132 13.43 -7.60 10.02
N LEU A 133 12.12 -7.37 9.86
CA LEU A 133 11.59 -6.04 9.53
C LEU A 133 11.81 -5.04 10.66
N HIS A 134 11.66 -5.44 11.93
CA HIS A 134 11.95 -4.56 13.06
C HIS A 134 13.41 -4.09 13.08
N ALA A 135 14.37 -5.00 12.91
CA ALA A 135 15.78 -4.63 12.80
C ALA A 135 16.06 -3.69 11.61
N ARG A 136 15.36 -3.88 10.48
CA ARG A 136 15.44 -2.98 9.32
C ARG A 136 14.87 -1.59 9.63
N VAL A 137 13.75 -1.52 10.34
CA VAL A 137 13.12 -0.27 10.79
C VAL A 137 14.07 0.53 11.69
N GLU A 138 14.73 -0.13 12.64
CA GLU A 138 15.72 0.52 13.51
C GLU A 138 16.92 1.04 12.71
N LYS A 139 17.49 0.21 11.83
CA LYS A 139 18.65 0.56 11.00
C LYS A 139 18.37 1.75 10.07
N THR A 140 17.14 1.87 9.58
CA THR A 140 16.73 2.92 8.64
C THR A 140 16.12 4.14 9.33
N GLY A 141 16.00 4.13 10.66
CA GLY A 141 15.47 5.26 11.43
C GLY A 141 13.95 5.41 11.38
N HIS A 142 13.21 4.45 10.80
CA HIS A 142 11.75 4.52 10.69
C HIS A 142 11.02 4.20 12.01
N GLY A 143 11.73 3.74 13.04
CA GLY A 143 11.14 3.42 14.35
C GLY A 143 10.61 4.64 15.11
N THR A 144 10.94 5.86 14.67
CA THR A 144 10.44 7.10 15.25
C THR A 144 9.03 7.45 14.80
N PHE A 145 8.55 6.88 13.68
CA PHE A 145 7.21 7.14 13.18
C PHE A 145 6.19 6.34 13.97
N VAL A 146 5.18 7.04 14.51
CA VAL A 146 4.10 6.46 15.31
C VAL A 146 3.38 5.32 14.56
N VAL A 147 3.19 5.47 13.25
CA VAL A 147 2.56 4.44 12.40
C VAL A 147 3.35 3.12 12.40
N VAL A 148 4.68 3.20 12.42
CA VAL A 148 5.56 2.03 12.46
C VAL A 148 5.61 1.44 13.86
N GLY A 149 5.68 2.27 14.90
CA GLY A 149 5.64 1.84 16.30
C GLY A 149 4.36 1.05 16.61
N ASN A 150 3.20 1.55 16.18
CA ASN A 150 1.91 0.87 16.34
C ASN A 150 1.89 -0.49 15.60
N ALA A 151 2.45 -0.54 14.39
CA ALA A 151 2.54 -1.77 13.62
C ALA A 151 3.46 -2.81 14.28
N LEU A 152 4.58 -2.39 14.87
CA LEU A 152 5.50 -3.25 15.63
C LEU A 152 4.82 -3.84 16.86
N ILE A 153 4.12 -3.01 17.65
CA ILE A 153 3.38 -3.45 18.83
C ILE A 153 2.36 -4.52 18.41
N ASN A 154 1.55 -4.24 17.38
CA ASN A 154 0.56 -5.20 16.89
C ASN A 154 1.22 -6.51 16.41
N MET A 155 2.34 -6.44 15.70
CA MET A 155 3.09 -7.62 15.23
C MET A 155 3.53 -8.50 16.41
N TYR A 156 4.17 -7.93 17.43
CA TYR A 156 4.61 -8.69 18.59
C TYR A 156 3.45 -9.24 19.42
N VAL A 157 2.36 -8.49 19.57
CA VAL A 157 1.14 -8.98 20.25
C VAL A 157 0.56 -10.19 19.52
N ARG A 158 0.39 -10.09 18.20
CA ARG A 158 -0.16 -11.18 17.37
C ARG A 158 0.72 -12.41 17.33
N SER A 159 2.03 -12.25 17.50
CA SER A 159 2.98 -13.36 17.63
C SER A 159 3.15 -13.89 19.07
N GLY A 160 2.39 -13.40 20.05
CA GLY A 160 2.45 -13.87 21.45
C GLY A 160 3.61 -13.32 22.29
N HIS A 161 4.34 -12.32 21.79
CA HIS A 161 5.50 -11.71 22.46
C HIS A 161 5.11 -10.41 23.18
N ILE A 162 4.24 -10.54 24.18
CA ILE A 162 3.62 -9.40 24.88
C ILE A 162 4.65 -8.47 25.56
N GLU A 163 5.71 -9.02 26.15
CA GLU A 163 6.73 -8.21 26.82
C GLU A 163 7.52 -7.32 25.85
N ALA A 164 7.81 -7.81 24.63
CA ALA A 164 8.42 -6.99 23.59
C ALA A 164 7.49 -5.87 23.13
N ALA A 165 6.19 -6.17 22.97
CA ALA A 165 5.19 -5.16 22.65
C ALA A 165 5.06 -4.09 23.75
N ARG A 166 5.08 -4.50 25.02
CA ARG A 166 5.04 -3.59 26.19
C ARG A 166 6.24 -2.66 26.24
N ALA A 167 7.44 -3.19 25.99
CA ALA A 167 8.67 -2.41 25.95
C ALA A 167 8.60 -1.34 24.85
N LEU A 168 8.15 -1.72 23.64
CA LEU A 168 7.96 -0.78 22.54
C LEU A 168 6.94 0.31 22.87
N PHE A 169 5.79 -0.05 23.43
CA PHE A 169 4.75 0.92 23.82
C PHE A 169 5.27 1.93 24.84
N SER A 170 6.03 1.47 25.84
CA SER A 170 6.61 2.32 26.87
C SER A 170 7.60 3.34 26.27
N ASN A 171 8.32 2.96 25.22
CA ASN A 171 9.27 3.81 24.53
C ASN A 171 8.62 4.84 23.59
N MET A 172 7.34 4.69 23.23
CA MET A 172 6.63 5.63 22.35
C MET A 172 6.17 6.91 23.06
N ILE A 173 6.12 6.93 24.40
CA ILE A 173 5.53 8.02 25.19
C ILE A 173 6.57 9.07 25.66
N CYS A 174 7.86 8.89 25.34
CA CYS A 174 8.95 9.69 25.91
C CYS A 174 9.75 10.54 24.89
N ARG A 175 9.11 11.14 23.87
CA ARG A 175 9.76 12.16 23.01
C ARG A 175 8.88 13.36 22.77
#